data_AF-A0A838S3V0-F1
#
_entry.id   AF-A0A838S3V0-F1
#
_cell.length_a   1.000
_cell.length_b   1.000
_cell.length_c   1.000
_cell.angle_alpha   90.00
_cell.angle_beta   90.00
_cell.angle_gamma   90.00
#
_symmetry.space_group_name_H-M   'P 1'
#
loop_
_entity.id
_entity.type
_entity.pdbx_description
1 polymer ?
#
loop_
_entity_poly.entity_id
_entity_poly.type
_entity_poly.pdbx_seq_one_letter_code
_entity_poly.pdbx_strand_id
1 'polypeptide(L)'
;MTVPHVAVLGAGVTGLAGAYRLRRLLPPGARITVLEGSSRVGGALRTTELAGVRFDIGAEAFLVRRREAIALVTELGLGAELVHPTAAGPTVRAGGRTVPLPSRTVLGLPGSPDDVAGVLSPEGLARVAAEPETPLCWEPGSDAAVGALLRSRAGDELVDRLVDPLLGGVYAGRADALGLRATLPAVATALDRGA
;
A
#
# COMPACT_ATOMS: atom_id res chain seq x y z
N MET A 1 40.17 -8.27 -17.25
CA MET A 1 38.92 -8.51 -16.50
C MET A 1 37.80 -8.70 -17.50
N THR A 2 37.01 -9.76 -17.38
CA THR A 2 35.85 -9.97 -18.26
C THR A 2 34.82 -8.88 -17.99
N VAL A 3 34.31 -8.30 -19.07
CA VAL A 3 33.30 -7.25 -18.99
C VAL A 3 31.96 -7.91 -18.68
N PRO A 4 31.27 -7.55 -17.58
CA PRO A 4 30.07 -8.28 -17.17
C PRO A 4 28.94 -8.08 -18.19
N HIS A 5 28.18 -9.16 -18.42
CA HIS A 5 26.91 -9.11 -19.13
C HIS A 5 25.78 -9.50 -18.16
N VAL A 6 24.84 -8.59 -17.96
CA VAL A 6 23.68 -8.79 -17.07
C VAL A 6 22.40 -8.80 -17.90
N ALA A 7 21.59 -9.85 -17.72
CA ALA A 7 20.24 -9.91 -18.25
C ALA A 7 19.23 -9.52 -17.16
N VAL A 8 18.32 -8.59 -17.46
CA VAL A 8 17.21 -8.18 -16.61
C VAL A 8 15.93 -8.67 -17.26
N LEU A 9 15.16 -9.49 -16.53
CA LEU A 9 13.91 -10.06 -17.01
C LEU A 9 12.73 -9.21 -16.52
N GLY A 10 11.94 -8.71 -17.47
CA GLY A 10 10.83 -7.78 -17.26
C GLY A 10 11.27 -6.32 -17.37
N ALA A 11 10.60 -5.55 -18.22
CA ALA A 11 10.78 -4.11 -18.37
C ALA A 11 9.67 -3.30 -17.68
N GLY A 12 9.15 -3.79 -16.55
CA GLY A 12 8.35 -2.98 -15.61
C GLY A 12 9.22 -1.98 -14.84
N VAL A 13 8.60 -1.19 -13.96
CA VAL A 13 9.31 -0.19 -13.14
C VAL A 13 10.51 -0.77 -12.37
N THR A 14 10.36 -1.97 -11.80
CA THR A 14 11.44 -2.66 -11.08
C THR A 14 12.61 -3.00 -11.99
N GLY A 15 12.34 -3.59 -13.16
CA GLY A 15 13.39 -4.00 -14.10
C GLY A 15 14.10 -2.80 -14.73
N LEU A 16 13.36 -1.77 -15.13
CA LEU A 16 13.94 -0.54 -15.68
C LEU A 16 14.77 0.22 -14.64
N ALA A 17 14.26 0.38 -13.41
CA ALA A 17 15.03 1.00 -12.34
C ALA A 17 16.29 0.18 -12.00
N GLY A 18 16.18 -1.16 -11.97
CA GLY A 18 17.32 -2.06 -11.78
C GLY A 18 18.38 -1.92 -12.87
N ALA A 19 17.97 -1.96 -14.14
CA ALA A 19 18.86 -1.78 -15.29
C ALA A 19 19.55 -0.39 -15.28
N TYR A 20 18.80 0.65 -14.93
CA TYR A 20 19.32 2.01 -14.77
C TYR A 20 20.39 2.08 -13.67
N ARG A 21 20.12 1.48 -12.51
CA ARG A 21 21.09 1.42 -11.40
C ARG A 21 22.33 0.61 -11.76
N LEU A 22 22.17 -0.54 -12.42
CA LEU A 22 23.28 -1.34 -12.93
C LEU A 22 24.15 -0.53 -13.90
N ARG A 23 23.55 0.27 -14.79
CA ARG A 23 24.31 1.13 -15.71
C ARG A 23 25.16 2.15 -14.93
N ARG A 24 24.63 2.73 -13.85
CA ARG A 24 25.40 3.69 -13.02
C ARG A 24 26.53 3.04 -12.22
N LEU A 25 26.38 1.78 -11.82
CA LEU A 25 27.35 1.08 -10.96
C LEU A 25 28.42 0.32 -11.74
N LEU A 26 28.10 -0.20 -12.93
CA LEU A 26 29.01 -1.01 -13.72
C LEU A 26 29.92 -0.15 -14.63
N PRO A 27 31.10 -0.67 -15.04
CA PRO A 27 31.98 0.00 -16.00
C PRO A 27 31.31 0.21 -17.37
N PRO A 28 31.68 1.22 -18.18
CA PRO A 28 31.05 1.52 -19.47
C PRO A 28 30.93 0.32 -20.41
N GLY A 29 31.91 -0.59 -20.42
CA GLY A 29 31.87 -1.79 -21.26
C GLY A 29 30.79 -2.81 -20.87
N ALA A 30 30.30 -2.77 -19.62
CA ALA A 30 29.31 -3.74 -19.15
C ALA A 30 28.07 -3.74 -20.04
N ARG A 31 27.68 -4.93 -20.50
CA ARG A 31 26.48 -5.11 -21.31
C ARG A 31 25.29 -5.35 -20.40
N ILE A 32 24.20 -4.61 -20.58
CA ILE A 32 22.96 -4.78 -19.84
C ILE A 32 21.86 -5.03 -20.87
N THR A 33 21.21 -6.19 -20.79
CA THR A 33 20.13 -6.57 -21.69
C THR A 33 18.83 -6.65 -20.90
N VAL A 34 17.82 -5.87 -21.27
CA VAL A 34 16.49 -5.94 -20.67
C VAL A 34 15.59 -6.73 -21.62
N LEU A 35 14.94 -7.78 -21.12
CA LEU A 35 14.05 -8.64 -21.87
C LEU A 35 12.62 -8.43 -21.36
N GLU A 36 11.69 -8.09 -22.25
CA GLU A 36 10.29 -7.86 -21.94
C GLU A 36 9.42 -8.81 -22.77
N GLY A 37 8.45 -9.45 -22.12
CA GLY A 37 7.57 -10.42 -22.78
C GLY A 37 6.43 -9.77 -23.56
N SER A 38 6.05 -8.54 -23.21
CA SER A 38 4.99 -7.79 -23.89
C SER A 38 5.54 -6.89 -25.00
N SER A 39 4.63 -6.29 -25.78
CA SER A 39 4.97 -5.36 -26.87
C SER A 39 5.42 -3.98 -26.39
N ARG A 40 5.52 -3.73 -25.07
CA ARG A 40 5.88 -2.43 -24.52
C ARG A 40 6.60 -2.55 -23.17
N VAL A 41 7.43 -1.56 -22.88
CA VAL A 41 8.02 -1.39 -21.54
C VAL A 41 7.07 -0.61 -20.62
N GLY A 42 7.31 -0.66 -19.31
CA GLY A 42 6.59 0.07 -18.27
C GLY A 42 5.77 -0.81 -17.33
N GLY A 43 5.38 -2.02 -17.77
CA GLY A 43 4.55 -2.92 -16.97
C GLY A 43 3.24 -2.26 -16.52
N ALA A 44 2.96 -2.27 -15.22
CA ALA A 44 1.79 -1.64 -14.61
C ALA A 44 1.78 -0.10 -14.73
N LEU A 45 2.90 0.55 -15.07
CA LEU A 45 2.92 1.97 -15.38
C LEU A 45 2.45 2.17 -16.83
N ARG A 46 1.20 2.58 -16.98
CA ARG A 46 0.57 2.74 -18.29
C ARG A 46 -0.47 3.85 -18.27
N THR A 47 -0.17 4.89 -19.04
CA THR A 47 -1.12 5.91 -19.45
C THR A 47 -1.72 5.54 -20.81
N THR A 48 -3.02 5.74 -20.98
CA THR A 48 -3.75 5.57 -22.24
C THR A 48 -4.58 6.80 -22.53
N GLU A 49 -5.07 6.93 -23.75
CA GLU A 49 -5.96 8.03 -24.14
C GLU A 49 -7.35 7.46 -24.43
N LEU A 50 -8.37 8.07 -23.83
CA LEU A 50 -9.77 7.76 -24.08
C LEU A 50 -10.51 9.09 -24.33
N ALA A 51 -11.15 9.20 -25.50
CA ALA A 51 -11.89 10.40 -25.92
C ALA A 51 -11.05 11.70 -25.81
N GLY A 52 -9.78 11.67 -26.19
CA GLY A 52 -8.89 12.84 -26.15
C GLY A 52 -8.33 13.17 -24.76
N VAL A 53 -8.62 12.35 -23.74
CA VAL A 53 -8.16 12.56 -22.37
C VAL A 53 -7.24 11.42 -21.95
N ARG A 54 -6.11 11.75 -21.32
CA ARG A 54 -5.14 10.77 -20.82
C ARG A 54 -5.55 10.25 -19.44
N PHE A 55 -5.47 8.95 -19.25
CA PHE A 55 -5.77 8.25 -18.00
C PHE A 55 -4.70 7.21 -17.69
N ASP A 56 -4.33 7.08 -16.42
CA ASP A 56 -3.53 5.95 -15.95
C ASP A 56 -4.44 4.74 -15.71
N ILE A 57 -4.07 3.61 -16.32
CA ILE A 57 -4.84 2.34 -16.25
C ILE A 57 -4.12 1.28 -15.41
N GLY A 58 -3.20 1.72 -14.56
CA GLY A 58 -2.46 0.90 -13.61
C GLY A 58 -2.12 1.71 -12.37
N ALA A 59 -0.83 1.95 -12.10
CA ALA A 59 -0.48 2.85 -11.01
C ALA A 59 -0.64 4.32 -11.44
N GLU A 60 -1.40 5.09 -10.65
CA GLU A 60 -1.69 6.50 -10.89
C GLU A 60 -0.83 7.46 -10.05
N ALA A 61 -0.34 7.01 -8.90
CA ALA A 61 0.37 7.86 -7.95
C ALA A 61 1.31 7.05 -7.04
N PHE A 62 2.20 7.77 -6.34
CA PHE A 62 3.07 7.21 -5.32
C PHE A 62 3.15 8.14 -4.11
N LEU A 63 3.56 7.58 -2.96
CA LEU A 63 3.61 8.30 -1.70
C LEU A 63 4.91 9.09 -1.58
N VAL A 64 4.83 10.43 -1.52
CA VAL A 64 5.98 11.34 -1.34
C VAL A 64 6.86 11.02 -0.12
N ARG A 65 6.30 10.40 0.93
CA ARG A 65 7.09 9.97 2.10
C ARG A 65 8.16 8.90 1.75
N ARG A 66 8.00 8.20 0.63
CA ARG A 66 9.01 7.28 0.06
C ARG A 66 9.96 8.08 -0.81
N ARG A 67 11.04 8.57 -0.20
CA ARG A 67 12.00 9.47 -0.83
C ARG A 67 12.70 8.86 -2.04
N GLU A 68 12.74 7.54 -2.14
CA GLU A 68 13.39 6.80 -3.22
C GLU A 68 12.77 7.10 -4.59
N ALA A 69 11.44 7.26 -4.65
CA ALA A 69 10.72 7.59 -5.88
C ALA A 69 11.03 9.03 -6.32
N ILE A 70 10.96 9.99 -5.40
CA ILE A 70 11.29 11.41 -5.67
C ILE A 70 12.74 11.53 -6.11
N ALA A 71 13.66 10.82 -5.45
CA ALA A 71 15.07 10.83 -5.81
C ALA A 71 15.29 10.35 -7.23
N LEU A 72 14.63 9.26 -7.64
CA LEU A 72 14.71 8.75 -9.01
C LEU A 72 14.12 9.74 -10.03
N VAL A 73 12.96 10.33 -9.75
CA VAL A 73 12.33 11.34 -10.64
C VAL A 73 13.26 12.53 -10.85
N THR A 74 13.85 13.07 -9.78
CA THR A 74 14.80 14.19 -9.86
C THR A 74 16.06 13.80 -10.63
N GLU A 75 16.60 12.60 -10.38
CA GLU A 75 17.79 12.10 -11.08
C GLU A 75 17.57 11.93 -12.59
N LEU A 76 16.34 11.62 -12.99
CA LEU A 76 15.92 11.54 -14.39
C LEU A 76 15.60 12.92 -15.01
N GLY A 77 15.69 14.01 -14.25
CA GLY A 77 15.37 15.37 -14.70
C GLY A 77 13.87 15.67 -14.79
N LEU A 78 13.02 14.83 -14.22
CA LEU A 78 11.56 14.90 -14.30
C LEU A 78 10.91 15.63 -13.12
N GLY A 79 11.71 16.30 -12.28
CA GLY A 79 11.20 16.96 -11.07
C GLY A 79 10.14 18.03 -11.33
N ALA A 80 10.21 18.72 -12.48
CA ALA A 80 9.22 19.72 -12.89
C ALA A 80 7.88 19.12 -13.32
N GLU A 81 7.80 17.81 -13.58
CA GLU A 81 6.57 17.11 -13.95
C GLU A 81 5.80 16.57 -12.73
N LEU A 82 6.37 16.70 -11.52
CA LEU A 82 5.68 16.30 -10.30
C LEU A 82 4.50 17.22 -10.02
N VAL A 83 3.32 16.61 -9.90
CA VAL A 83 2.08 17.27 -9.51
C VAL A 83 1.54 16.66 -8.23
N HIS A 84 0.75 17.46 -7.50
CA HIS A 84 0.06 17.01 -6.29
C HIS A 84 -1.42 16.75 -6.59
N PRO A 85 -2.05 15.78 -5.90
CA PRO A 85 -3.48 15.60 -5.99
C PRO A 85 -4.21 16.86 -5.52
N THR A 86 -5.48 17.00 -5.93
CA THR A 86 -6.35 18.08 -5.47
C THR A 86 -6.57 18.03 -3.95
N ALA A 87 -7.18 19.06 -3.38
CA ALA A 87 -7.55 19.10 -1.96
C ALA A 87 -8.71 18.15 -1.58
N ALA A 88 -9.22 17.34 -2.51
CA ALA A 88 -10.29 16.39 -2.24
C ALA A 88 -9.84 15.35 -1.20
N GLY A 89 -10.58 15.25 -0.10
CA GLY A 89 -10.32 14.27 0.96
C GLY A 89 -10.93 12.90 0.62
N PRO A 90 -10.30 11.80 1.07
CA PRO A 90 -10.86 10.47 0.91
C PRO A 90 -12.15 10.30 1.74
N THR A 91 -13.06 9.48 1.22
CA THR A 91 -14.31 9.11 1.90
C THR A 91 -14.48 7.60 1.94
N VAL A 92 -15.24 7.10 2.91
CA VAL A 92 -15.64 5.70 2.99
C VAL A 92 -17.17 5.59 2.99
N ARG A 93 -17.70 4.53 2.37
CA ARG A 93 -19.12 4.20 2.40
C ARG A 93 -19.36 3.20 3.54
N ALA A 94 -20.03 3.65 4.59
CA ALA A 94 -20.28 2.85 5.79
C ALA A 94 -21.71 3.07 6.29
N GLY A 95 -22.41 1.99 6.68
CA GLY A 95 -23.77 2.09 7.22
C GLY A 95 -24.77 2.78 6.28
N GLY A 96 -24.62 2.60 4.96
CA GLY A 96 -25.49 3.24 3.97
C GLY A 96 -25.24 4.74 3.74
N ARG A 97 -24.14 5.30 4.30
CA ARG A 97 -23.78 6.72 4.18
C ARG A 97 -22.35 6.85 3.68
N THR A 98 -22.05 7.96 3.01
CA THR A 98 -20.67 8.32 2.64
C THR A 98 -20.18 9.33 3.67
N VAL A 99 -19.07 9.02 4.33
CA VAL A 99 -18.47 9.85 5.38
C VAL A 99 -16.99 10.09 5.09
N PRO A 100 -16.39 11.17 5.61
CA PRO A 100 -14.94 11.37 5.54
C PRO A 100 -14.20 10.16 6.11
N LEU A 101 -13.10 9.78 5.49
CA LEU A 101 -12.27 8.69 6.01
C LEU A 101 -11.63 9.11 7.35
N PRO A 102 -11.74 8.29 8.41
CA PRO A 102 -11.04 8.51 9.68
C PRO A 102 -9.53 8.75 9.52
N SER A 103 -9.06 9.95 9.89
CA SER A 103 -7.67 10.37 9.72
C SER A 103 -6.72 9.88 10.82
N ARG A 104 -7.24 9.59 12.02
CA ARG A 104 -6.47 9.10 13.17
C ARG A 104 -6.46 7.57 13.24
N THR A 105 -6.22 6.93 12.11
CA THR A 105 -6.19 5.45 12.01
C THR A 105 -4.93 4.97 11.30
N VAL A 106 -4.53 3.72 11.58
CA VAL A 106 -3.47 3.01 10.85
C VAL A 106 -4.11 1.98 9.93
N LEU A 107 -4.30 2.35 8.65
CA LEU A 107 -5.08 1.54 7.67
C LEU A 107 -6.43 1.07 8.24
N GLY A 108 -7.15 1.98 8.91
CA GLY A 108 -8.46 1.68 9.48
C GLY A 108 -8.44 1.19 10.93
N LEU A 109 -7.26 0.89 11.49
CA LEU A 109 -7.12 0.58 12.92
C LEU A 109 -7.24 1.87 13.75
N PRO A 110 -8.29 2.01 14.60
CA PRO A 110 -8.42 3.16 15.48
C PRO A 110 -7.46 3.08 16.67
N GLY A 111 -7.06 4.24 17.20
CA GLY A 111 -6.40 4.32 18.51
C GLY A 111 -7.41 4.46 19.66
N SER A 112 -8.63 4.89 19.35
CA SER A 112 -9.74 5.08 20.28
C SER A 112 -11.09 4.91 19.57
N PRO A 113 -12.19 4.59 20.27
CA PRO A 113 -13.53 4.50 19.66
C PRO A 113 -13.94 5.79 18.94
N ASP A 114 -13.58 6.95 19.48
CA ASP A 114 -13.89 8.26 18.89
C ASP A 114 -13.31 8.45 17.49
N ASP A 115 -12.23 7.75 17.14
CA ASP A 115 -11.63 7.80 15.81
C ASP A 115 -12.57 7.27 14.72
N VAL A 116 -13.51 6.40 15.10
CA VAL A 116 -14.38 5.67 14.17
C VAL A 116 -15.88 5.87 14.47
N ALA A 117 -16.21 6.84 15.33
CA ALA A 117 -17.59 7.16 15.72
C ALA A 117 -18.51 7.52 14.53
N GLY A 118 -17.95 8.08 13.45
CA GLY A 118 -18.70 8.39 12.22
C GLY A 118 -18.94 7.20 11.28
N VAL A 119 -18.32 6.05 11.55
CA VAL A 119 -18.29 4.86 10.67
C VAL A 119 -19.03 3.67 11.30
N LEU A 120 -18.93 3.54 12.63
CA LEU A 120 -19.49 2.41 13.37
C LEU A 120 -20.81 2.77 14.07
N SER A 121 -21.62 1.75 14.32
CA SER A 121 -22.80 1.82 15.19
C SER A 121 -22.38 1.98 16.67
N PRO A 122 -23.30 2.37 17.57
CA PRO A 122 -23.02 2.38 19.00
C PRO A 122 -22.52 1.04 19.54
N GLU A 123 -23.01 -0.08 19.00
CA GLU A 123 -22.56 -1.43 19.37
C GLU A 123 -21.11 -1.68 18.88
N GLY A 124 -20.81 -1.32 17.64
CA GLY A 124 -19.45 -1.41 17.10
C GLY A 124 -18.45 -0.56 17.88
N LEU A 125 -18.85 0.64 18.31
CA LEU A 125 -18.02 1.49 19.17
C LEU A 125 -17.76 0.86 20.53
N ALA A 126 -18.78 0.24 21.14
CA ALA A 126 -18.61 -0.50 22.39
C ALA A 126 -17.66 -1.69 22.23
N ARG A 127 -17.69 -2.40 21.08
CA ARG A 127 -16.73 -3.47 20.77
C ARG A 127 -15.30 -2.96 20.65
N VAL A 128 -15.09 -1.84 19.95
CA VAL A 128 -13.77 -1.20 19.87
C VAL A 128 -13.29 -0.72 21.25
N ALA A 129 -14.20 -0.18 22.08
CA ALA A 129 -13.86 0.27 23.43
C ALA A 129 -13.44 -0.88 24.36
N ALA A 130 -14.02 -2.07 24.19
CA ALA A 130 -13.72 -3.26 24.97
C ALA A 130 -12.52 -4.07 24.42
N GLU A 131 -11.93 -3.65 23.30
CA GLU A 131 -10.80 -4.33 22.64
C GLU A 131 -9.58 -4.52 23.57
N PRO A 132 -9.17 -3.54 24.39
CA PRO A 132 -8.02 -3.69 25.29
C PRO A 132 -8.21 -4.79 26.35
N GLU A 133 -9.45 -5.03 26.77
CA GLU A 133 -9.81 -6.06 27.74
C GLU A 133 -10.02 -7.45 27.09
N THR A 134 -10.04 -7.51 25.76
CA THR A 134 -10.17 -8.76 25.04
C THR A 134 -8.81 -9.45 25.01
N PRO A 135 -8.67 -10.73 25.40
CA PRO A 135 -7.38 -11.43 25.33
C PRO A 135 -6.88 -11.58 23.89
N LEU A 136 -5.56 -11.48 23.70
CA LEU A 136 -4.88 -11.86 22.45
C LEU A 136 -3.80 -12.90 22.76
N CYS A 137 -3.91 -14.06 22.13
CA CYS A 137 -2.82 -15.02 22.06
C CYS A 137 -1.94 -14.67 20.85
N TRP A 138 -0.78 -14.07 21.09
CA TRP A 138 0.21 -13.74 20.07
C TRP A 138 1.54 -14.41 20.37
N GLU A 139 2.11 -15.10 19.39
CA GLU A 139 3.47 -15.62 19.46
C GLU A 139 4.40 -14.66 18.70
N PRO A 140 5.46 -14.10 19.32
CA PRO A 140 6.39 -13.24 18.62
C PRO A 140 6.99 -13.92 17.40
N GLY A 141 6.96 -13.24 16.25
CA GLY A 141 7.41 -13.79 14.97
C GLY A 141 6.31 -14.52 14.17
N SER A 142 5.17 -14.84 14.77
CA SER A 142 4.01 -15.42 14.06
C SER A 142 3.36 -14.42 13.09
N ASP A 143 2.50 -14.90 12.20
CA ASP A 143 1.68 -14.06 11.31
C ASP A 143 0.22 -14.51 11.39
N ALA A 144 -0.69 -13.57 11.09
CA ALA A 144 -2.13 -13.81 11.12
C ALA A 144 -2.81 -13.05 9.99
N ALA A 145 -3.95 -13.57 9.51
CA ALA A 145 -4.82 -12.78 8.65
C ALA A 145 -5.35 -11.57 9.42
N VAL A 146 -5.24 -10.37 8.84
CA VAL A 146 -5.65 -9.12 9.48
C VAL A 146 -7.12 -9.18 9.91
N GLY A 147 -8.00 -9.66 9.02
CA GLY A 147 -9.42 -9.79 9.28
C GLY A 147 -9.70 -10.70 10.47
N ALA A 148 -9.14 -11.92 10.48
CA ALA A 148 -9.34 -12.87 11.58
C ALA A 148 -8.90 -12.30 12.93
N LEU A 149 -7.71 -11.67 12.98
CA LEU A 149 -7.18 -11.05 14.18
C LEU A 149 -8.14 -9.95 14.70
N LEU A 150 -8.52 -9.01 13.83
CA LEU A 150 -9.33 -7.87 14.25
C LEU A 150 -10.78 -8.22 14.56
N ARG A 151 -11.39 -9.18 13.86
CA ARG A 151 -12.75 -9.65 14.17
C ARG A 151 -12.82 -10.22 15.58
N SER A 152 -11.83 -11.01 15.97
CA SER A 152 -11.77 -11.59 17.32
C SER A 152 -11.63 -10.56 18.45
N ARG A 153 -11.02 -9.40 18.16
CA ARG A 153 -10.71 -8.37 19.16
C ARG A 153 -11.67 -7.17 19.13
N ALA A 154 -11.86 -6.58 17.96
CA ALA A 154 -12.62 -5.35 17.74
C ALA A 154 -13.99 -5.56 17.07
N GLY A 155 -14.30 -6.79 16.65
CA GLY A 155 -15.58 -7.17 16.04
C GLY A 155 -15.66 -6.98 14.53
N ASP A 156 -16.69 -7.58 13.93
CA ASP A 156 -16.88 -7.63 12.48
C ASP A 156 -17.13 -6.26 11.85
N GLU A 157 -17.88 -5.39 12.53
CA GLU A 157 -18.30 -4.11 11.97
C GLU A 157 -17.12 -3.19 11.64
N LEU A 158 -16.07 -3.17 12.48
CA LEU A 158 -14.84 -2.41 12.21
C LEU A 158 -14.16 -2.94 10.95
N VAL A 159 -14.06 -4.26 10.84
CA VAL A 159 -13.39 -4.89 9.71
C VAL A 159 -14.16 -4.64 8.42
N ASP A 160 -15.46 -4.90 8.41
CA ASP A 160 -16.30 -4.81 7.21
C ASP A 160 -16.48 -3.37 6.71
N ARG A 161 -16.59 -2.39 7.62
CA ARG A 161 -16.88 -1.00 7.23
C ARG A 161 -15.65 -0.16 6.97
N LEU A 162 -14.48 -0.55 7.47
CA LEU A 162 -13.30 0.29 7.42
C LEU A 162 -12.03 -0.45 6.99
N VAL A 163 -11.66 -1.53 7.68
CA VAL A 163 -10.37 -2.18 7.44
C VAL A 163 -10.35 -2.92 6.09
N ASP A 164 -11.35 -3.75 5.81
CA ASP A 164 -11.44 -4.52 4.56
C ASP A 164 -11.55 -3.60 3.33
N PRO A 165 -12.39 -2.54 3.30
CA PRO A 165 -12.39 -1.58 2.20
C PRO A 165 -11.05 -0.87 1.98
N LEU A 166 -10.35 -0.50 3.05
CA LEU A 166 -9.05 0.17 2.95
C LEU A 166 -7.97 -0.76 2.43
N LEU A 167 -7.89 -1.98 2.97
CA LEU A 167 -6.94 -2.98 2.50
C LEU A 167 -7.25 -3.44 1.07
N GLY A 168 -8.53 -3.59 0.74
CA GLY A 168 -9.00 -3.87 -0.61
C GLY A 168 -8.61 -2.78 -1.61
N GLY A 169 -8.71 -1.51 -1.21
CA GLY A 169 -8.28 -0.38 -2.03
C GLY A 169 -6.76 -0.35 -2.32
N VAL A 170 -5.93 -0.87 -1.42
CA VAL A 170 -4.46 -0.87 -1.57
C VAL A 170 -3.94 -2.16 -2.22
N TYR A 171 -4.48 -3.30 -1.82
CA TYR A 171 -3.95 -4.62 -2.16
C TYR A 171 -4.85 -5.44 -3.09
N ALA A 172 -6.05 -4.95 -3.41
CA ALA A 172 -7.08 -5.70 -4.14
C ALA A 172 -7.37 -7.09 -3.51
N GLY A 173 -7.21 -7.19 -2.19
CA GLY A 173 -7.37 -8.43 -1.43
C GLY A 173 -8.30 -8.24 -0.24
N ARG A 174 -8.77 -9.35 0.33
CA ARG A 174 -9.59 -9.36 1.53
C ARG A 174 -8.75 -9.33 2.79
N ALA A 175 -9.20 -8.60 3.82
CA ALA A 175 -8.59 -8.57 5.14
C ALA A 175 -8.41 -9.99 5.72
N ASP A 176 -9.35 -10.91 5.45
CA ASP A 176 -9.28 -12.30 5.91
C ASP A 176 -8.24 -13.16 5.19
N ALA A 177 -7.62 -12.66 4.12
CA ALA A 177 -6.56 -13.35 3.37
C ALA A 177 -5.20 -12.63 3.41
N LEU A 178 -5.18 -11.37 3.85
CA LEU A 178 -3.98 -10.56 3.91
C LEU A 178 -3.25 -10.77 5.25
N GLY A 179 -1.98 -11.15 5.19
CA GLY A 179 -1.13 -11.33 6.37
C GLY A 179 -0.76 -9.99 7.04
N LEU A 180 -0.84 -9.95 8.37
CA LEU A 180 -0.56 -8.77 9.19
C LEU A 180 0.86 -8.24 8.96
N ARG A 181 1.86 -9.12 8.87
CA ARG A 181 3.25 -8.69 8.64
C ARG A 181 3.46 -8.03 7.29
N ALA A 182 2.75 -8.50 6.27
CA ALA A 182 2.90 -8.00 4.91
C ALA A 182 2.21 -6.63 4.72
N THR A 183 1.07 -6.42 5.38
CA THR A 183 0.25 -5.22 5.19
C THR A 183 0.43 -4.16 6.28
N LEU A 184 0.68 -4.59 7.52
CA LEU A 184 0.75 -3.78 8.73
C LEU A 184 2.00 -4.12 9.59
N PRO A 185 3.22 -4.02 9.01
CA PRO A 185 4.44 -4.47 9.69
C PRO A 185 4.72 -3.76 11.02
N ALA A 186 4.32 -2.48 11.15
CA ALA A 186 4.49 -1.73 12.39
C ALA A 186 3.62 -2.29 13.54
N VAL A 187 2.40 -2.75 13.22
CA VAL A 187 1.49 -3.38 14.20
C VAL A 187 2.04 -4.74 14.61
N ALA A 188 2.44 -5.57 13.65
CA ALA A 188 3.07 -6.86 13.95
C ALA A 188 4.33 -6.70 14.83
N THR A 189 5.16 -5.69 14.55
CA THR A 189 6.34 -5.37 15.37
C THR A 189 5.96 -4.90 16.78
N ALA A 190 4.85 -4.19 16.94
CA ALA A 190 4.36 -3.80 18.27
C ALA A 190 3.87 -5.03 19.06
N LEU A 191 3.10 -5.92 18.43
CA LEU A 191 2.64 -7.17 19.04
C LEU A 191 3.81 -8.08 19.43
N ASP A 192 4.86 -8.16 18.60
CA ASP A 192 6.10 -8.89 18.95
C ASP A 192 6.78 -8.36 20.21
N ARG A 193 6.53 -7.10 20.58
CA ARG A 193 7.04 -6.44 21.79
C ARG A 193 6.05 -6.49 22.96
N GLY A 194 4.90 -7.14 22.79
CA GLY A 194 3.87 -7.28 23.82
C GLY A 194 2.93 -6.08 23.96
N ALA A 195 2.72 -5.32 22.88
CA ALA A 195 1.67 -4.30 22.81
C ALA A 195 0.26 -4.91 22.84
#